data_AF-A0A4V2XD76-F1
#
_entry.id   AF-A0A4V2XD76-F1
#
_cell.length_a   1.000
_cell.length_b   1.000
_cell.length_c   1.000
_cell.angle_alpha   90.00
_cell.angle_beta   90.00
_cell.angle_gamma   90.00
#
_symmetry.space_group_name_H-M   'P 1'
#
loop_
_entity.id
_entity.type
_entity.pdbx_description
1 polymer ?
#
loop_
_entity_poly.entity_id
_entity_poly.type
_entity_poly.pdbx_seq_one_letter_code
_entity_poly.pdbx_strand_id
1 'polypeptide(L)'
;MSQSNGRRPGRDPERHRGAVTLRRGAIPDSTADQRLLDSRSRGDWKTKDSWRALRILSEFVEGFDTLADLPPAVSVFGSARSRPESPECRMAEELGAALARAGYAVITGGGPGVMEAANRGAREAGGLSVGLGIELPFEQGLNEWVDLAIDFRYFFARKTMFVKYAQAFVVLPGGFGTMDELFEALTLVQTGKVTRFPVVLMGTTYWRGLLDWLRDTMAAEGKIGAVDLELIRLTDDVSAAVRHIVEAEAALSAEQEAVRAESVALTAAEQRAARRAAQDMPREVAQDGAAQDGSRGPAQGAPGRAAGNRGD
;
A
#
# COMPACT_ATOMS: atom_id res chain seq x y z
N MET A 1 -55.48 8.28 -30.95
CA MET A 1 -55.59 9.70 -30.56
C MET A 1 -54.97 9.86 -29.18
N SER A 2 -53.81 10.50 -29.07
CA SER A 2 -53.39 11.41 -27.99
C SER A 2 -51.95 11.85 -28.28
N GLN A 3 -51.80 13.11 -28.66
CA GLN A 3 -50.55 13.88 -28.66
C GLN A 3 -50.10 14.06 -27.19
N SER A 4 -48.93 14.52 -26.76
CA SER A 4 -47.73 15.12 -27.35
C SER A 4 -46.64 15.02 -26.26
N ASN A 5 -45.35 14.98 -26.60
CA ASN A 5 -44.39 15.70 -25.77
C ASN A 5 -43.32 16.33 -26.66
N GLY A 6 -43.13 17.64 -26.46
CA GLY A 6 -42.67 18.57 -27.49
C GLY A 6 -41.21 18.42 -27.92
N ARG A 7 -41.00 18.32 -29.24
CA ARG A 7 -39.72 18.68 -29.86
C ARG A 7 -39.78 20.14 -30.32
N ARG A 8 -38.95 20.99 -29.71
CA ARG A 8 -38.66 22.34 -30.21
C ARG A 8 -38.07 22.23 -31.62
N PRO A 9 -38.56 22.99 -32.62
CA PRO A 9 -37.96 22.98 -33.95
C PRO A 9 -36.67 23.82 -33.93
N GLY A 10 -35.57 23.27 -34.46
CA GLY A 10 -34.35 24.04 -34.75
C GLY A 10 -33.06 23.67 -34.01
N ARG A 11 -32.96 22.51 -33.34
CA ARG A 11 -31.65 22.00 -32.89
C ARG A 11 -31.28 20.71 -33.62
N ASP A 12 -30.07 20.70 -34.18
CA ASP A 12 -29.44 19.47 -34.70
C ASP A 12 -29.52 18.37 -33.64
N PRO A 13 -29.68 17.09 -34.02
CA PRO A 13 -29.65 15.99 -33.05
C PRO A 13 -28.35 16.06 -32.25
N GLU A 14 -28.47 15.90 -30.93
CA GLU A 14 -27.36 15.93 -29.98
C GLU A 14 -27.42 14.64 -29.13
N ARG A 15 -26.27 14.01 -28.91
CA ARG A 15 -26.17 12.81 -28.06
C ARG A 15 -25.04 12.97 -27.05
N HIS A 16 -25.35 12.74 -25.78
CA HIS A 16 -24.38 12.80 -24.69
C HIS A 16 -23.78 11.40 -24.42
N ARG A 17 -22.45 11.32 -24.32
CA ARG A 17 -21.68 10.11 -23.95
C ARG A 17 -20.74 10.47 -22.79
N GLY A 18 -21.15 10.19 -21.57
CA GLY A 18 -20.44 10.67 -20.38
C GLY A 18 -20.36 12.21 -20.40
N ALA A 19 -19.15 12.76 -20.23
CA ALA A 19 -18.90 14.20 -20.26
C ALA A 19 -18.87 14.83 -21.68
N VAL A 20 -19.08 14.06 -22.76
CA VAL A 20 -18.92 14.53 -24.15
C VAL A 20 -20.27 14.66 -24.87
N THR A 21 -20.48 15.74 -25.63
CA THR A 21 -21.67 15.96 -26.48
C THR A 21 -21.32 15.84 -27.96
N LEU A 22 -22.04 15.00 -28.69
CA LEU A 22 -21.83 14.71 -30.11
C LEU A 22 -23.00 15.23 -30.95
N ARG A 23 -22.73 15.81 -32.13
CA ARG A 23 -23.75 16.37 -33.06
C ARG A 23 -23.49 15.96 -34.51
N ARG A 24 -24.55 15.96 -35.34
CA ARG A 24 -24.49 15.70 -36.80
C ARG A 24 -23.74 14.37 -37.11
N GLY A 25 -22.83 14.36 -38.08
CA GLY A 25 -22.05 13.18 -38.48
C GLY A 25 -21.06 12.64 -37.43
N ALA A 26 -20.90 13.32 -36.29
CA ALA A 26 -20.14 12.80 -35.15
C ALA A 26 -21.00 11.93 -34.21
N ILE A 27 -22.32 11.84 -34.44
CA ILE A 27 -23.19 10.88 -33.74
C ILE A 27 -23.00 9.52 -34.41
N PRO A 28 -22.45 8.53 -33.70
CA PRO A 28 -22.26 7.22 -34.27
C PRO A 28 -23.60 6.46 -34.38
N ASP A 29 -23.77 5.70 -35.46
CA ASP A 29 -24.98 4.92 -35.79
C ASP A 29 -25.26 3.72 -34.87
N SER A 30 -24.38 3.48 -33.89
CA SER A 30 -24.50 2.39 -32.92
C SER A 30 -24.22 2.88 -31.49
N THR A 31 -24.83 2.21 -30.51
CA THR A 31 -24.54 2.49 -29.10
C THR A 31 -23.15 1.99 -28.72
N ALA A 32 -22.60 2.52 -27.63
CA ALA A 32 -21.32 2.02 -27.10
C ALA A 32 -21.44 0.55 -26.69
N ASP A 33 -22.57 0.18 -26.07
CA ASP A 33 -22.87 -1.19 -25.66
C ASP A 33 -23.03 -2.12 -26.84
N GLN A 34 -23.71 -1.70 -27.92
CA GLN A 34 -23.84 -2.52 -29.13
C GLN A 34 -22.46 -2.79 -29.77
N ARG A 35 -21.56 -1.79 -29.79
CA ARG A 35 -20.19 -2.00 -30.26
C ARG A 35 -19.33 -2.86 -29.35
N LEU A 36 -19.60 -2.87 -28.04
CA LEU A 36 -18.90 -3.72 -27.08
C LEU A 36 -19.40 -5.17 -27.15
N LEU A 37 -20.72 -5.35 -27.15
CA LEU A 37 -21.41 -6.64 -26.99
C LEU A 37 -21.62 -7.39 -28.32
N ASP A 38 -21.84 -6.71 -29.45
CA ASP A 38 -21.99 -7.34 -30.79
C ASP A 38 -20.66 -7.46 -31.57
N SER A 39 -19.52 -7.10 -30.96
CA SER A 39 -18.22 -7.14 -31.65
C SER A 39 -17.76 -8.59 -31.92
N ARG A 40 -17.88 -9.02 -33.18
CA ARG A 40 -17.30 -10.29 -33.67
C ARG A 40 -15.79 -10.21 -33.97
N SER A 41 -15.16 -9.03 -33.85
CA SER A 41 -13.72 -8.85 -34.08
C SER A 41 -12.91 -9.23 -32.84
N ARG A 42 -12.58 -10.52 -32.71
CA ARG A 42 -11.79 -11.07 -31.59
C ARG A 42 -10.28 -10.76 -31.66
N GLY A 43 -9.80 -10.04 -32.68
CA GLY A 43 -8.38 -9.87 -32.97
C GLY A 43 -7.73 -8.63 -32.33
N ASP A 44 -6.68 -8.88 -31.54
CA ASP A 44 -5.51 -7.99 -31.37
C ASP A 44 -5.63 -6.71 -30.52
N TRP A 45 -6.66 -6.61 -29.67
CA TRP A 45 -6.72 -5.52 -28.68
C TRP A 45 -6.04 -5.89 -27.35
N LYS A 46 -5.97 -7.19 -27.01
CA LYS A 46 -5.35 -7.70 -25.76
C LYS A 46 -3.83 -7.47 -25.70
N THR A 47 -3.20 -7.19 -26.83
CA THR A 47 -1.77 -6.93 -27.03
C THR A 47 -1.43 -5.44 -27.01
N LYS A 48 -2.43 -4.56 -27.07
CA LYS A 48 -2.22 -3.10 -27.01
C LYS A 48 -1.85 -2.67 -25.59
N ASP A 49 -0.96 -1.70 -25.49
CA ASP A 49 -0.46 -1.22 -24.20
C ASP A 49 -1.57 -0.69 -23.28
N SER A 50 -2.68 -0.20 -23.83
CA SER A 50 -3.87 0.18 -23.04
C SER A 50 -4.48 -0.99 -22.26
N TRP A 51 -4.54 -2.18 -22.86
CA TRP A 51 -5.02 -3.37 -22.16
C TRP A 51 -3.99 -3.88 -21.16
N ARG A 52 -2.70 -3.80 -21.49
CA ARG A 52 -1.62 -4.12 -20.54
C ARG A 52 -1.69 -3.21 -19.31
N ALA A 53 -1.90 -1.91 -19.48
CA ALA A 53 -2.05 -0.98 -18.36
C ALA A 53 -3.22 -1.37 -17.43
N LEU A 54 -4.36 -1.80 -18.00
CA LEU A 54 -5.50 -2.28 -17.21
C LEU A 54 -5.19 -3.59 -16.49
N ARG A 55 -4.46 -4.52 -17.11
CA ARG A 55 -4.02 -5.76 -16.46
C ARG A 55 -3.03 -5.49 -15.34
N ILE A 56 -2.08 -4.60 -15.56
CA ILE A 56 -1.13 -4.15 -14.54
C ILE A 56 -1.88 -3.57 -13.34
N LEU A 57 -2.84 -2.67 -13.58
CA LEU A 57 -3.67 -2.11 -12.53
C LEU A 57 -4.44 -3.21 -11.77
N SER A 58 -4.96 -4.20 -12.49
CA SER A 58 -5.68 -5.32 -11.88
C SER A 58 -4.78 -6.13 -10.95
N GLU A 59 -3.54 -6.44 -11.36
CA GLU A 59 -2.57 -7.14 -10.49
C GLU A 59 -2.20 -6.33 -9.24
N PHE A 60 -2.13 -5.00 -9.34
CA PHE A 60 -1.96 -4.16 -8.14
C PHE A 60 -3.18 -4.18 -7.23
N VAL A 61 -4.40 -4.13 -7.78
CA VAL A 61 -5.63 -4.19 -6.99
C VAL A 61 -5.75 -5.54 -6.29
N GLU A 62 -5.59 -6.64 -7.01
CA GLU A 62 -5.65 -8.00 -6.46
C GLU A 62 -4.57 -8.22 -5.40
N GLY A 63 -3.34 -7.79 -5.69
CA GLY A 63 -2.23 -7.84 -4.73
C GLY A 63 -2.49 -7.03 -3.47
N PHE A 64 -3.02 -5.81 -3.61
CA PHE A 64 -3.26 -4.95 -2.45
C PHE A 64 -4.42 -5.44 -1.58
N ASP A 65 -5.48 -5.94 -2.20
CA ASP A 65 -6.68 -6.43 -1.51
C ASP A 65 -6.37 -7.73 -0.77
N THR A 66 -5.73 -8.69 -1.45
CA THR A 66 -5.41 -10.01 -0.87
C THR A 66 -4.44 -9.91 0.30
N LEU A 67 -3.49 -8.96 0.23
CA LEU A 67 -2.46 -8.80 1.25
C LEU A 67 -2.82 -7.73 2.31
N ALA A 68 -3.99 -7.10 2.20
CA ALA A 68 -4.39 -5.97 3.05
C ALA A 68 -4.36 -6.29 4.56
N ASP A 69 -4.81 -7.49 4.91
CA ASP A 69 -4.96 -7.95 6.30
C ASP A 69 -3.80 -8.84 6.75
N LEU A 70 -2.66 -8.81 6.05
CA LEU A 70 -1.48 -9.55 6.49
C LEU A 70 -1.02 -9.06 7.87
N PRO A 71 -0.67 -9.99 8.79
CA PRO A 71 0.09 -9.62 9.99
C PRO A 71 1.47 -9.07 9.58
N PRO A 72 2.28 -8.57 10.53
CA PRO A 72 3.70 -8.34 10.28
C PRO A 72 4.30 -9.52 9.53
N ALA A 73 5.07 -9.27 8.49
CA ALA A 73 5.63 -10.26 7.61
C ALA A 73 7.09 -9.97 7.26
N VAL A 74 7.83 -11.03 6.95
CA VAL A 74 9.21 -10.96 6.49
C VAL A 74 9.29 -11.66 5.13
N SER A 75 9.88 -10.96 4.15
CA SER A 75 10.13 -11.54 2.84
C SER A 75 11.47 -12.30 2.85
N VAL A 76 11.42 -13.57 2.47
CA VAL A 76 12.56 -14.48 2.46
C VAL A 76 12.91 -14.86 1.03
N PHE A 77 14.17 -14.64 0.66
CA PHE A 77 14.69 -14.91 -0.69
C PHE A 77 15.84 -15.89 -0.65
N GLY A 78 15.99 -16.64 -1.73
CA GLY A 78 17.15 -17.51 -1.95
C GLY A 78 17.01 -18.33 -3.22
N SER A 79 17.93 -19.28 -3.39
CA SER A 79 18.01 -20.11 -4.59
C SER A 79 16.78 -21.01 -4.78
N ALA A 80 16.16 -20.91 -5.97
CA ALA A 80 15.19 -21.90 -6.46
C ALA A 80 15.83 -23.23 -6.89
N ARG A 81 17.17 -23.31 -6.90
CA ARG A 81 17.93 -24.47 -7.40
C ARG A 81 18.57 -25.29 -6.29
N SER A 82 18.44 -24.84 -5.05
CA SER A 82 18.97 -25.55 -3.89
C SER A 82 18.21 -26.85 -3.69
N ARG A 83 18.96 -27.92 -3.38
CA ARG A 83 18.38 -29.23 -3.09
C ARG A 83 17.80 -29.21 -1.67
N PRO A 84 16.71 -29.94 -1.38
CA PRO A 84 16.10 -29.95 -0.05
C PRO A 84 17.09 -30.27 1.09
N GLU A 85 18.10 -31.11 0.85
CA GLU A 85 19.08 -31.52 1.85
C GLU A 85 20.23 -30.51 2.05
N SER A 86 20.25 -29.41 1.28
CA SER A 86 21.34 -28.45 1.33
C SER A 86 21.39 -27.69 2.66
N PRO A 87 22.57 -27.22 3.09
CA PRO A 87 22.69 -26.40 4.30
C PRO A 87 21.79 -25.17 4.28
N GLU A 88 21.66 -24.48 3.14
CA GLU A 88 20.82 -23.30 3.01
C GLU A 88 19.32 -23.61 3.06
N CYS A 89 18.85 -24.76 2.56
CA CYS A 89 17.45 -25.17 2.73
C CYS A 89 17.13 -25.48 4.19
N ARG A 90 18.01 -26.18 4.92
CA ARG A 90 17.81 -26.41 6.36
C ARG A 90 17.78 -25.10 7.15
N MET A 91 18.69 -24.19 6.85
CA MET A 91 18.71 -22.86 7.46
C MET A 91 17.43 -22.06 7.15
N ALA A 92 16.91 -22.17 5.93
CA ALA A 92 15.65 -21.53 5.54
C ALA A 92 14.44 -22.09 6.29
N GLU A 93 14.37 -23.41 6.46
CA GLU A 93 13.31 -24.08 7.23
C GLU A 93 13.35 -23.66 8.71
N GLU A 94 14.54 -23.66 9.31
CA GLU A 94 14.74 -23.18 10.69
C GLU A 94 14.35 -21.70 10.84
N LEU A 95 14.73 -20.86 9.87
CA LEU A 95 14.38 -19.45 9.81
C LEU A 95 12.88 -19.23 9.70
N GLY A 96 12.20 -19.90 8.76
CA GLY A 96 10.76 -19.78 8.56
C GLY A 96 10.00 -20.12 9.84
N ALA A 97 10.41 -21.19 10.52
CA ALA A 97 9.83 -21.60 11.79
C ALA A 97 10.09 -20.59 12.91
N ALA A 98 11.28 -19.98 12.95
CA ALA A 98 11.63 -18.97 13.95
C ALA A 98 10.87 -17.65 13.75
N LEU A 99 10.70 -17.21 12.49
CA LEU A 99 9.90 -16.04 12.13
C LEU A 99 8.42 -16.23 12.51
N ALA A 100 7.85 -17.38 12.17
CA ALA A 100 6.48 -17.73 12.56
C ALA A 100 6.27 -17.68 14.08
N ARG A 101 7.19 -18.27 14.85
CA ARG A 101 7.15 -18.22 16.33
C ARG A 101 7.29 -16.81 16.89
N ALA A 102 7.97 -15.91 16.17
CA ALA A 102 8.10 -14.50 16.53
C ALA A 102 6.87 -13.65 16.12
N GLY A 103 5.87 -14.26 15.49
CA GLY A 103 4.62 -13.59 15.10
C GLY A 103 4.63 -13.02 13.68
N TYR A 104 5.63 -13.33 12.86
CA TYR A 104 5.69 -12.88 11.47
C TYR A 104 5.07 -13.90 10.51
N ALA A 105 4.30 -13.43 9.53
CA ALA A 105 4.08 -14.17 8.30
C ALA A 105 5.38 -14.27 7.49
N VAL A 106 5.52 -15.34 6.71
CA VAL A 106 6.69 -15.55 5.85
C VAL A 106 6.26 -15.43 4.40
N ILE A 107 6.79 -14.43 3.71
CA ILE A 107 6.52 -14.18 2.29
C ILE A 107 7.71 -14.72 1.48
N THR A 108 7.44 -15.53 0.47
CA THR A 108 8.47 -16.00 -0.47
C THR A 108 7.99 -15.84 -1.91
N GLY A 109 8.84 -16.20 -2.86
CA GLY A 109 8.44 -16.33 -4.25
C GLY A 109 7.57 -17.55 -4.57
N GLY A 110 7.30 -18.42 -3.60
CA GLY A 110 6.45 -19.61 -3.74
C GLY A 110 7.05 -20.77 -4.55
N GLY A 111 8.25 -20.61 -5.12
CA GLY A 111 8.93 -21.66 -5.88
C GLY A 111 9.63 -22.71 -5.00
N PRO A 112 10.40 -23.63 -5.63
CA PRO A 112 11.12 -24.70 -4.95
C PRO A 112 12.37 -24.20 -4.20
N GLY A 113 13.10 -25.12 -3.56
CA GLY A 113 14.41 -24.87 -2.98
C GLY A 113 14.34 -24.08 -1.68
N VAL A 114 15.06 -22.96 -1.58
CA VAL A 114 15.08 -22.15 -0.36
C VAL A 114 13.70 -21.56 -0.03
N MET A 115 12.95 -21.16 -1.06
CA MET A 115 11.62 -20.57 -0.87
C MET A 115 10.67 -21.60 -0.24
N GLU A 116 10.61 -22.80 -0.82
CA GLU A 116 9.83 -23.92 -0.29
C GLU A 116 10.22 -24.29 1.14
N ALA A 117 11.52 -24.36 1.44
CA ALA A 117 11.99 -24.66 2.79
C ALA A 117 11.54 -23.59 3.81
N ALA A 118 11.63 -22.31 3.47
CA ALA A 118 11.13 -21.23 4.32
C ALA A 118 9.61 -21.27 4.53
N ASN A 119 8.84 -21.51 3.45
CA ASN A 119 7.39 -21.69 3.53
C ASN A 119 7.02 -22.87 4.43
N ARG A 120 7.71 -24.01 4.26
CA ARG A 120 7.53 -25.22 5.06
C ARG A 120 7.76 -24.95 6.53
N GLY A 121 8.91 -24.37 6.88
CA GLY A 121 9.25 -24.06 8.26
C GLY A 121 8.23 -23.15 8.94
N ALA A 122 7.76 -22.12 8.23
CA ALA A 122 6.74 -21.20 8.72
C ALA A 122 5.41 -21.92 9.00
N ARG A 123 4.96 -22.73 8.03
CA ARG A 123 3.68 -23.44 8.11
C ARG A 123 3.67 -24.54 9.17
N GLU A 124 4.72 -25.34 9.24
CA GLU A 124 4.86 -26.39 10.27
C GLU A 124 4.92 -25.80 11.69
N ALA A 125 5.41 -24.56 11.84
CA ALA A 125 5.39 -23.82 13.10
C ALA A 125 4.04 -23.12 13.40
N GLY A 126 3.03 -23.27 12.53
CA GLY A 126 1.70 -22.67 12.69
C GLY A 126 1.62 -21.19 12.30
N GLY A 127 2.61 -20.66 11.59
CA GLY A 127 2.59 -19.31 11.03
C GLY A 127 1.94 -19.26 9.65
N LEU A 128 1.61 -18.05 9.19
CA LEU A 128 1.06 -17.82 7.86
C LEU A 128 2.18 -17.86 6.80
N SER A 129 2.04 -18.76 5.83
CA SER A 129 2.99 -18.93 4.72
C SER A 129 2.41 -18.34 3.42
N VAL A 130 3.11 -17.36 2.84
CA VAL A 130 2.68 -16.63 1.63
C VAL A 130 3.62 -16.93 0.46
N GLY A 131 3.04 -17.19 -0.71
CA GLY A 131 3.75 -17.42 -1.97
C GLY A 131 3.31 -16.42 -3.03
N LEU A 132 4.21 -15.51 -3.40
CA LEU A 132 3.98 -14.58 -4.50
C LEU A 132 4.65 -15.17 -5.74
N GLY A 133 3.90 -15.92 -6.55
CA GLY A 133 4.38 -16.56 -7.78
C GLY A 133 4.62 -15.58 -8.91
N ILE A 134 5.24 -16.05 -9.99
CA ILE A 134 5.38 -15.31 -11.24
C ILE A 134 5.06 -16.26 -12.41
N GLU A 135 4.58 -15.75 -13.53
CA GLU A 135 4.35 -16.53 -14.76
C GLU A 135 5.68 -16.66 -15.53
N LEU A 136 6.36 -17.81 -15.45
CA LEU A 136 7.47 -18.16 -16.35
C LEU A 136 7.14 -19.32 -17.30
N PRO A 137 7.78 -19.38 -18.49
CA PRO A 137 7.50 -20.41 -19.50
C PRO A 137 7.78 -21.86 -19.06
N PHE A 138 8.57 -22.05 -18.00
CA PHE A 138 9.04 -23.35 -17.52
C PHE A 138 8.93 -23.49 -15.99
N GLU A 139 8.09 -22.67 -15.34
CA GLU A 139 8.04 -22.66 -13.87
C GLU A 139 7.41 -23.94 -13.31
N GLN A 140 8.02 -24.41 -12.22
CA GLN A 140 7.37 -25.32 -11.29
C GLN A 140 6.39 -24.46 -10.50
N GLY A 141 5.10 -24.82 -10.49
CA GLY A 141 4.06 -24.06 -9.79
C GLY A 141 4.36 -23.86 -8.30
N LEU A 142 3.47 -23.17 -7.60
CA LEU A 142 3.63 -22.89 -6.17
C LEU A 142 3.82 -24.18 -5.35
N ASN A 143 4.75 -24.13 -4.39
CA ASN A 143 5.03 -25.24 -3.51
C ASN A 143 3.84 -25.53 -2.56
N GLU A 144 3.77 -26.77 -2.05
CA GLU A 144 2.62 -27.26 -1.26
C GLU A 144 2.48 -26.62 0.13
N TRP A 145 3.50 -25.86 0.56
CA TRP A 145 3.57 -25.22 1.88
C TRP A 145 3.07 -23.78 1.88
N VAL A 146 2.58 -23.29 0.75
CA VAL A 146 1.94 -21.97 0.64
C VAL A 146 0.49 -22.06 1.10
N ASP A 147 0.08 -21.19 2.02
CA ASP A 147 -1.31 -21.06 2.48
C ASP A 147 -2.06 -19.96 1.72
N LEU A 148 -1.37 -18.83 1.45
CA LEU A 148 -1.90 -17.71 0.68
C LEU A 148 -1.02 -17.46 -0.54
N ALA A 149 -1.64 -17.42 -1.71
CA ALA A 149 -0.96 -17.40 -2.99
C ALA A 149 -1.47 -16.27 -3.91
N ILE A 150 -0.54 -15.64 -4.64
CA ILE A 150 -0.87 -14.76 -5.76
C ILE A 150 0.12 -15.04 -6.89
N ASP A 151 -0.38 -15.42 -8.06
CA ASP A 151 0.45 -15.60 -9.26
C ASP A 151 0.47 -14.33 -10.09
N PHE A 152 1.62 -13.65 -10.13
CA PHE A 152 1.79 -12.43 -10.92
C PHE A 152 2.20 -12.75 -12.35
N ARG A 153 1.91 -11.84 -13.28
CA ARG A 153 2.51 -11.86 -14.62
C ARG A 153 3.64 -10.85 -14.74
N TYR A 154 3.54 -9.74 -14.01
CA TYR A 154 4.49 -8.64 -14.10
C TYR A 154 5.42 -8.60 -12.90
N PHE A 155 6.73 -8.74 -13.14
CA PHE A 155 7.77 -8.70 -12.11
C PHE A 155 7.67 -7.49 -11.19
N PHE A 156 7.46 -6.29 -11.73
CA PHE A 156 7.43 -5.06 -10.93
C PHE A 156 6.22 -4.98 -9.99
N ALA A 157 5.08 -5.59 -10.36
CA ALA A 157 3.91 -5.66 -9.48
C ALA A 157 4.23 -6.57 -8.30
N ARG A 158 4.78 -7.77 -8.57
CA ARG A 158 5.25 -8.72 -7.56
C ARG A 158 6.28 -8.10 -6.60
N LYS A 159 7.31 -7.44 -7.15
CA LYS A 159 8.35 -6.73 -6.38
C LYS A 159 7.79 -5.71 -5.40
N THR A 160 6.80 -4.94 -5.86
CA THR A 160 6.12 -3.97 -4.99
C THR A 160 5.49 -4.67 -3.78
N MET A 161 4.89 -5.85 -3.96
CA MET A 161 4.26 -6.58 -2.87
C MET A 161 5.28 -7.13 -1.87
N PHE A 162 6.44 -7.60 -2.32
CA PHE A 162 7.51 -8.06 -1.43
C PHE A 162 7.94 -6.97 -0.45
N VAL A 163 8.08 -5.73 -0.93
CA VAL A 163 8.55 -4.61 -0.11
C VAL A 163 7.42 -4.01 0.72
N LYS A 164 6.24 -3.78 0.12
CA LYS A 164 5.13 -3.08 0.78
C LYS A 164 4.60 -3.80 2.01
N TYR A 165 4.54 -5.13 1.95
CA TYR A 165 3.91 -5.95 2.99
C TYR A 165 4.91 -6.60 3.96
N ALA A 166 6.21 -6.42 3.74
CA ALA A 166 7.24 -6.89 4.65
C ALA A 166 7.75 -5.76 5.56
N GLN A 167 8.32 -6.13 6.71
CA GLN A 167 9.08 -5.21 7.56
C GLN A 167 10.59 -5.40 7.39
N ALA A 168 11.02 -6.55 6.88
CA ALA A 168 12.41 -6.88 6.66
C ALA A 168 12.57 -7.88 5.50
N PHE A 169 13.78 -7.92 4.94
CA PHE A 169 14.23 -8.97 4.03
C PHE A 169 15.24 -9.88 4.72
N VAL A 170 15.08 -11.18 4.55
CA VAL A 170 16.12 -12.17 4.85
C VAL A 170 16.52 -12.88 3.57
N VAL A 171 17.81 -12.81 3.24
CA VAL A 171 18.34 -13.24 1.95
C VAL A 171 19.37 -14.35 2.20
N LEU A 172 18.98 -15.56 1.83
CA LEU A 172 19.82 -16.76 1.85
C LEU A 172 20.57 -16.92 0.51
N PRO A 173 21.58 -17.80 0.43
CA PRO A 173 22.35 -18.01 -0.80
C PRO A 173 21.47 -18.23 -2.03
N GLY A 174 21.74 -17.49 -3.11
CA GLY A 174 20.81 -17.39 -4.23
C GLY A 174 21.42 -16.86 -5.52
N GLY A 175 20.64 -16.93 -6.61
CA GLY A 175 21.10 -16.53 -7.95
C GLY A 175 20.75 -15.09 -8.30
N PHE A 176 20.59 -14.81 -9.59
CA PHE A 176 20.26 -13.46 -10.08
C PHE A 176 18.94 -12.90 -9.54
N GLY A 177 17.89 -13.72 -9.42
CA GLY A 177 16.63 -13.25 -8.82
C GLY A 177 16.81 -12.80 -7.36
N THR A 178 17.61 -13.54 -6.59
CA THR A 178 17.94 -13.17 -5.21
C THR A 178 18.76 -11.89 -5.14
N MET A 179 19.71 -11.69 -6.06
CA MET A 179 20.51 -10.46 -6.15
C MET A 179 19.65 -9.25 -6.55
N ASP A 180 18.72 -9.44 -7.48
CA ASP A 180 17.78 -8.41 -7.93
C ASP A 180 16.97 -7.84 -6.76
N GLU A 181 16.36 -8.72 -5.95
CA GLU A 181 15.59 -8.30 -4.77
C GLU A 181 16.48 -7.69 -3.67
N LEU A 182 17.69 -8.22 -3.47
CA LEU A 182 18.65 -7.67 -2.51
C LEU A 182 19.04 -6.22 -2.86
N PHE A 183 19.47 -5.96 -4.09
CA PHE A 183 19.91 -4.63 -4.48
C PHE A 183 18.75 -3.65 -4.63
N GLU A 184 17.54 -4.14 -4.96
CA GLU A 184 16.34 -3.32 -4.94
C GLU A 184 16.03 -2.81 -3.52
N ALA A 185 16.02 -3.71 -2.52
CA ALA A 185 15.82 -3.32 -1.13
C ALA A 185 16.87 -2.32 -0.64
N LEU A 186 18.16 -2.58 -0.89
CA LEU A 186 19.24 -1.69 -0.50
C LEU A 186 19.10 -0.30 -1.13
N THR A 187 18.73 -0.24 -2.41
CA THR A 187 18.49 1.02 -3.12
C THR A 187 17.30 1.78 -2.53
N LEU A 188 16.21 1.08 -2.20
CA LEU A 188 15.03 1.69 -1.59
C LEU A 188 15.32 2.26 -0.19
N VAL A 189 16.14 1.57 0.61
CA VAL A 189 16.56 2.05 1.93
C VAL A 189 17.54 3.22 1.80
N GLN A 190 18.56 3.10 0.96
CA GLN A 190 19.55 4.15 0.70
C GLN A 190 18.90 5.46 0.23
N THR A 191 17.87 5.38 -0.61
CA THR A 191 17.16 6.55 -1.14
C THR A 191 16.04 7.07 -0.23
N GLY A 192 15.84 6.45 0.94
CA GLY A 192 14.79 6.82 1.90
C GLY A 192 13.36 6.58 1.39
N LYS A 193 13.19 5.76 0.35
CA LYS A 193 11.87 5.35 -0.16
C LYS A 193 11.18 4.37 0.78
N VAL A 194 11.97 3.59 1.50
CA VAL A 194 11.53 2.82 2.66
C VAL A 194 12.45 3.17 3.81
N THR A 195 11.87 3.56 4.95
CA THR A 195 12.62 3.97 6.14
C THR A 195 12.80 2.77 7.05
N ARG A 196 14.04 2.50 7.47
CA ARG A 196 14.40 1.47 8.48
C ARG A 196 13.81 0.09 8.17
N PHE A 197 14.27 -0.49 7.08
CA PHE A 197 13.91 -1.83 6.61
C PHE A 197 15.12 -2.76 6.72
N PRO A 198 15.22 -3.64 7.72
CA PRO A 198 16.37 -4.50 7.92
C PRO A 198 16.59 -5.42 6.72
N VAL A 199 17.84 -5.48 6.25
CA VAL A 199 18.27 -6.43 5.23
C VAL A 199 19.27 -7.39 5.86
N VAL A 200 18.85 -8.63 6.08
CA VAL A 200 19.69 -9.67 6.69
C VAL A 200 20.19 -10.62 5.61
N LEU A 201 21.49 -10.76 5.49
CA LEU A 201 22.13 -11.79 4.69
C LEU A 201 22.48 -13.00 5.57
N MET A 202 22.02 -14.17 5.17
CA MET A 202 22.35 -15.44 5.83
C MET A 202 23.29 -16.30 5.00
N GLY A 203 24.28 -16.94 5.63
CA GLY A 203 25.33 -17.70 4.96
C GLY A 203 26.59 -16.87 4.74
N THR A 204 27.33 -16.59 5.82
CA THR A 204 28.48 -15.66 5.85
C THR A 204 29.53 -15.97 4.78
N THR A 205 29.85 -17.25 4.59
CA THR A 205 30.83 -17.72 3.60
C THR A 205 30.40 -17.38 2.17
N TYR A 206 29.11 -17.49 1.86
CA TYR A 206 28.58 -17.23 0.53
C TYR A 206 28.66 -15.74 0.16
N TRP A 207 28.29 -14.86 1.09
CA TRP A 207 28.19 -13.42 0.86
C TRP A 207 29.50 -12.65 0.99
N ARG A 208 30.52 -13.24 1.63
CA ARG A 208 31.80 -12.56 1.92
C ARG A 208 32.41 -11.89 0.70
N GLY A 209 32.53 -12.61 -0.42
CA GLY A 209 33.14 -12.06 -1.63
C GLY A 209 32.38 -10.86 -2.22
N LEU A 210 31.04 -10.87 -2.13
CA LEU A 210 30.23 -9.73 -2.57
C LEU A 210 30.43 -8.52 -1.66
N LEU A 211 30.38 -8.73 -0.35
CA LEU A 211 30.52 -7.64 0.63
C LEU A 211 31.93 -7.03 0.61
N ASP A 212 32.95 -7.84 0.38
CA ASP A 212 34.33 -7.36 0.20
C ASP A 212 34.42 -6.51 -1.07
N TRP A 213 33.83 -6.92 -2.19
CA TRP A 213 33.78 -6.08 -3.40
C TRP A 213 33.00 -4.77 -3.20
N LEU A 214 31.85 -4.81 -2.52
CA LEU A 214 31.08 -3.61 -2.20
C LEU A 214 31.89 -2.62 -1.35
N ARG A 215 32.67 -3.12 -0.39
CA ARG A 215 33.55 -2.30 0.45
C ARG A 215 34.75 -1.77 -0.32
N ASP A 216 35.52 -2.68 -0.91
CA ASP A 216 36.88 -2.41 -1.39
C ASP A 216 36.91 -1.82 -2.80
N THR A 217 35.80 -1.91 -3.53
CA THR A 217 35.64 -1.31 -4.87
C THR A 217 34.53 -0.27 -4.88
N MET A 218 33.28 -0.67 -4.61
CA MET A 218 32.14 0.23 -4.82
C MET A 218 32.16 1.43 -3.86
N ALA A 219 32.40 1.18 -2.57
CA ALA A 219 32.51 2.24 -1.56
C ALA A 219 33.85 2.98 -1.66
N ALA A 220 34.96 2.27 -1.85
CA ALA A 220 36.29 2.87 -2.01
C ALA A 220 36.36 3.87 -3.19
N GLU A 221 35.66 3.59 -4.28
CA GLU A 221 35.56 4.50 -5.42
C GLU A 221 34.38 5.49 -5.34
N GLY A 222 33.71 5.60 -4.19
CA GLY A 222 32.67 6.59 -3.92
C GLY A 222 31.35 6.38 -4.69
N LYS A 223 31.04 5.15 -5.09
CA LYS A 223 29.76 4.82 -5.75
C LYS A 223 28.62 4.60 -4.75
N ILE A 224 28.98 4.26 -3.51
CA ILE A 224 28.10 4.20 -2.33
C ILE A 224 28.84 4.81 -1.13
N GLY A 225 28.10 5.20 -0.08
CA GLY A 225 28.67 5.61 1.19
C GLY A 225 29.06 4.42 2.06
N ALA A 226 30.05 4.59 2.94
CA ALA A 226 30.44 3.53 3.88
C ALA A 226 29.28 3.13 4.83
N VAL A 227 28.44 4.10 5.19
CA VAL A 227 27.24 3.88 6.02
C VAL A 227 26.18 3.02 5.31
N ASP A 228 26.18 2.98 3.97
CA ASP A 228 25.23 2.16 3.22
C ASP A 228 25.50 0.65 3.44
N LEU A 229 26.73 0.28 3.81
CA LEU A 229 27.06 -1.10 4.16
C LEU A 229 26.53 -1.49 5.54
N GLU A 230 26.25 -0.51 6.41
CA GLU A 230 25.64 -0.75 7.73
C GLU A 230 24.15 -1.13 7.61
N LEU A 231 23.55 -0.92 6.44
CA LEU A 231 22.20 -1.40 6.11
C LEU A 231 22.11 -2.93 6.09
N ILE A 232 23.25 -3.62 5.94
CA ILE A 232 23.33 -5.06 5.78
C ILE A 232 23.77 -5.72 7.09
N ARG A 233 22.93 -6.63 7.60
CA ARG A 233 23.31 -7.53 8.69
C ARG A 233 23.71 -8.89 8.14
N LEU A 234 24.97 -9.29 8.29
CA LEU A 234 25.45 -10.62 7.92
C LEU A 234 25.49 -11.56 9.14
N THR A 235 24.91 -12.76 9.04
CA THR A 235 24.90 -13.76 10.13
C THR A 235 24.72 -15.18 9.62
N ASP A 236 25.13 -16.19 10.40
CA ASP A 236 24.75 -17.60 10.20
C ASP A 236 23.73 -18.07 11.27
N ASP A 237 23.50 -17.26 12.30
CA ASP A 237 22.59 -17.58 13.40
C ASP A 237 21.19 -17.04 13.10
N VAL A 238 20.23 -17.97 12.95
CA VAL A 238 18.79 -17.70 12.77
C VAL A 238 18.25 -16.87 13.93
N SER A 239 18.66 -17.16 15.17
CA SER A 239 18.17 -16.43 16.35
C SER A 239 18.65 -14.99 16.35
N ALA A 240 19.89 -14.74 15.92
CA ALA A 240 20.42 -13.38 15.76
C ALA A 240 19.72 -12.63 14.63
N ALA A 241 19.38 -13.30 13.52
CA ALA A 241 18.62 -12.70 12.42
C ALA A 241 17.24 -12.23 12.88
N VAL A 242 16.46 -13.13 13.51
CA VAL A 242 15.11 -12.80 14.00
C VAL A 242 15.15 -11.71 15.06
N ARG A 243 16.08 -11.77 16.01
CA ARG A 243 16.22 -10.74 17.05
C ARG A 243 16.48 -9.36 16.45
N HIS A 244 17.36 -9.27 15.45
CA HIS A 244 17.64 -8.01 14.78
C HIS A 244 16.40 -7.41 14.11
N ILE A 245 15.56 -8.24 13.49
CA ILE A 245 14.30 -7.82 12.87
C ILE A 245 13.34 -7.28 13.94
N VAL A 246 13.15 -8.02 15.04
CA VAL A 246 12.27 -7.62 16.15
C VAL A 246 12.72 -6.31 16.78
N GLU A 247 14.02 -6.15 17.04
CA GLU A 247 14.58 -4.92 17.61
C GLU A 247 14.40 -3.71 16.68
N ALA A 248 14.59 -3.91 15.37
CA ALA A 248 14.41 -2.85 14.38
C ALA A 248 12.93 -2.43 14.25
N GLU A 249 11.99 -3.39 14.24
CA GLU A 249 10.55 -3.09 14.22
C GLU A 249 10.12 -2.34 15.49
N ALA A 250 10.60 -2.77 16.66
CA ALA A 250 10.29 -2.10 17.92
C ALA A 250 10.82 -0.64 17.94
N ALA A 251 12.02 -0.42 17.43
CA ALA A 251 12.59 0.92 17.31
C ALA A 251 11.80 1.81 16.34
N LEU A 252 11.36 1.26 15.20
CA LEU A 252 10.53 1.98 14.23
C LEU A 252 9.15 2.32 14.82
N SER A 253 8.52 1.38 15.51
CA SER A 253 7.22 1.56 16.15
C SER A 253 7.28 2.67 17.22
N ALA A 254 8.30 2.66 18.07
CA ALA A 254 8.50 3.69 19.09
C ALA A 254 8.72 5.10 18.49
N GLU A 255 9.46 5.20 17.39
CA GLU A 255 9.65 6.46 16.67
C GLU A 255 8.33 6.97 16.06
N GLN A 256 7.57 6.10 15.41
CA GLN A 256 6.27 6.45 14.83
C GLN A 256 5.27 6.91 15.89
N GLU A 257 5.24 6.25 17.05
CA GLU A 257 4.43 6.66 18.19
C GLU A 257 4.84 8.04 18.72
N ALA A 258 6.14 8.32 18.82
CA ALA A 258 6.65 9.62 19.24
C ALA A 258 6.25 10.74 18.26
N VAL A 259 6.45 10.53 16.95
CA VAL A 259 6.06 11.49 15.90
C VAL A 259 4.54 11.73 15.90
N ARG A 260 3.74 10.67 16.09
CA ARG A 260 2.28 10.77 16.18
C ARG A 260 1.85 11.54 17.42
N ALA A 261 2.46 11.28 18.58
CA ALA A 261 2.18 11.98 19.82
C ALA A 261 2.51 13.48 19.73
N GLU A 262 3.65 13.82 19.13
CA GLU A 262 4.05 15.20 18.87
C GLU A 262 3.06 15.91 17.93
N SER A 263 2.67 15.26 16.83
CA SER A 263 1.69 15.79 15.88
C SER A 263 0.34 16.07 16.54
N VAL A 264 -0.15 15.14 17.37
CA VAL A 264 -1.39 15.31 18.14
C VAL A 264 -1.27 16.46 19.14
N ALA A 265 -0.13 16.58 19.83
CA ALA A 265 0.12 17.66 20.79
C ALA A 265 0.13 19.04 20.11
N LEU A 266 0.77 19.16 18.94
CA LEU A 266 0.78 20.37 18.11
C LEU A 266 -0.64 20.77 17.69
N THR A 267 -1.41 19.84 17.12
CA THR A 267 -2.81 20.12 16.72
C THR A 267 -3.68 20.53 17.92
N ALA A 268 -3.50 19.88 19.08
CA ALA A 268 -4.22 20.23 20.28
C ALA A 268 -3.85 21.64 20.81
N ALA A 269 -2.57 22.02 20.72
CA ALA A 269 -2.09 23.34 21.11
C ALA A 269 -2.65 24.43 20.18
N GLU A 270 -2.64 24.20 18.87
CA GLU A 270 -3.24 25.10 17.86
C GLU A 270 -4.74 25.30 18.10
N GLN A 271 -5.48 24.21 18.35
CA GLN A 271 -6.91 24.29 18.68
C GLN A 271 -7.19 25.07 19.97
N ARG A 272 -6.35 24.91 21.01
CA ARG A 272 -6.47 25.67 22.25
C ARG A 272 -6.18 27.16 22.03
N ALA A 273 -5.16 27.49 21.25
CA ALA A 273 -4.82 28.87 20.91
C ALA A 273 -5.95 29.54 20.10
N ALA A 274 -6.50 28.84 19.10
CA ALA A 274 -7.64 29.32 18.31
C ALA A 274 -8.89 29.55 19.17
N ARG A 275 -9.20 28.64 20.10
CA ARG A 275 -10.34 28.82 21.04
C ARG A 275 -10.15 30.02 21.97
N ARG A 276 -8.94 30.26 22.47
CA ARG A 276 -8.64 31.44 23.30
C ARG A 276 -8.78 32.73 22.50
N ALA A 277 -8.22 32.78 21.30
CA ALA A 277 -8.33 33.94 20.42
C ALA A 277 -9.81 34.26 20.07
N ALA A 278 -10.65 33.25 19.89
CA ALA A 278 -12.09 33.44 19.65
C ALA A 278 -12.86 33.92 20.90
N GLN A 279 -12.38 33.60 22.10
CA GLN A 279 -12.96 34.06 23.37
C GLN A 279 -12.54 35.50 23.71
N ASP A 280 -11.33 35.90 23.33
CA ASP A 280 -10.78 37.24 23.56
C ASP A 280 -11.15 38.24 22.45
N MET A 281 -11.89 37.83 21.42
CA MET A 281 -12.41 38.77 20.42
C MET A 281 -13.40 39.74 21.09
N PRO A 282 -13.18 41.07 21.01
CA PRO A 282 -14.11 42.04 21.56
C PRO A 282 -15.45 41.89 20.85
N ARG A 283 -16.53 41.72 21.63
CA ARG A 283 -17.91 41.83 21.11
C ARG A 283 -18.09 43.27 20.64
N GLU A 284 -18.00 43.48 19.34
CA GLU A 284 -18.32 44.77 18.74
C GLU A 284 -19.77 45.11 19.11
N VAL A 285 -19.91 46.25 19.78
CA VAL A 285 -21.17 46.81 20.24
C VAL A 285 -22.06 47.00 19.01
N ALA A 286 -23.17 46.28 18.95
CA ALA A 286 -24.24 46.57 18.00
C ALA A 286 -24.68 48.02 18.22
N GLN A 287 -24.38 48.86 17.23
CA GLN A 287 -24.57 50.30 17.27
C GLN A 287 -26.04 50.68 17.50
N ASP A 288 -26.19 51.69 18.35
CA ASP A 288 -27.29 52.66 18.35
C ASP A 288 -27.76 52.99 16.94
N GLY A 289 -29.06 52.84 16.72
CA GLY A 289 -29.66 53.14 15.43
C GLY A 289 -31.18 53.05 15.43
N ALA A 290 -31.86 53.56 16.47
CA ALA A 290 -33.29 53.86 16.35
C ALA A 290 -33.78 54.91 17.38
N ALA A 291 -34.36 55.98 16.80
CA ALA A 291 -35.44 56.81 17.34
C ALA A 291 -35.07 57.99 18.28
N GLN A 292 -34.80 59.14 17.65
CA GLN A 292 -35.48 60.39 18.04
C GLN A 292 -36.69 60.59 17.11
N ASP A 293 -37.91 60.52 17.66
CA ASP A 293 -38.95 61.51 17.36
C ASP A 293 -39.97 61.52 18.50
N GLY A 294 -40.38 62.71 18.88
CA GLY A 294 -41.19 62.98 20.06
C GLY A 294 -42.69 63.04 19.78
N SER A 295 -43.40 63.03 20.90
CA SER A 295 -44.64 63.76 21.17
C SER A 295 -45.97 62.98 21.20
N ARG A 296 -46.68 63.26 22.32
CA ARG A 296 -48.13 63.29 22.58
C ARG A 296 -48.81 62.06 23.22
N GLY A 297 -49.19 62.27 24.49
CA GLY A 297 -50.60 62.16 24.92
C GLY A 297 -50.95 60.97 25.84
N PRO A 298 -51.53 61.19 27.03
CA PRO A 298 -51.90 60.13 27.96
C PRO A 298 -53.38 59.72 27.77
N ALA A 299 -53.70 58.42 27.94
CA ALA A 299 -55.07 58.01 28.25
C ALA A 299 -55.12 56.64 28.95
N GLN A 300 -55.99 56.61 29.95
CA GLN A 300 -56.36 55.56 30.89
C GLN A 300 -56.99 54.33 30.22
N GLY A 301 -56.99 53.18 30.92
CA GLY A 301 -57.93 52.09 30.66
C GLY A 301 -57.49 50.73 31.18
N ALA A 302 -58.13 50.27 32.25
CA ALA A 302 -57.91 48.96 32.90
C ALA A 302 -58.65 47.81 32.14
N PRO A 303 -58.86 46.60 32.73
CA PRO A 303 -58.22 45.35 32.34
C PRO A 303 -59.17 44.32 31.67
N GLY A 304 -58.62 43.35 30.93
CA GLY A 304 -59.40 42.30 30.25
C GLY A 304 -58.78 40.91 30.37
N ARG A 305 -59.49 40.03 31.07
CA ARG A 305 -59.23 38.61 31.40
C ARG A 305 -59.12 37.64 30.20
N ALA A 306 -58.44 36.51 30.48
CA ALA A 306 -58.74 35.11 30.08
C ALA A 306 -58.63 34.77 28.57
N ALA A 307 -58.36 33.57 28.09
CA ALA A 307 -58.09 32.22 28.58
C ALA A 307 -57.12 31.61 27.53
N GLY A 308 -56.15 30.76 27.88
CA GLY A 308 -56.37 29.32 27.91
C GLY A 308 -56.53 28.72 26.51
N ASN A 309 -55.53 28.01 25.99
CA ASN A 309 -55.78 26.65 25.49
C ASN A 309 -54.50 25.80 25.41
N ARG A 310 -54.64 24.55 25.85
CA ARG A 310 -53.71 23.42 25.68
C ARG A 310 -54.16 22.58 24.47
N GLY A 311 -53.30 21.67 24.04
CA GLY A 311 -53.62 20.54 23.15
C GLY A 311 -53.17 20.80 21.72
N ASP A 312 -52.31 20.01 21.10
CA ASP A 312 -51.80 18.66 21.39
C ASP A 312 -50.29 18.55 21.07
#